data_AF-A0A1G9XNL5-F1
#
_entry.id   AF-A0A1G9XNL5-F1
#
_cell.length_a   1.000
_cell.length_b   1.000
_cell.length_c   1.000
_cell.angle_alpha   90.00
_cell.angle_beta   90.00
_cell.angle_gamma   90.00
#
_symmetry.space_group_name_H-M   'P 1'
#
loop_
_entity.id
_entity.type
_entity.pdbx_description
1 polymer ?
#
loop_
_entity_poly.entity_id
_entity_poly.type
_entity_poly.pdbx_seq_one_letter_code
_entity_poly.pdbx_strand_id
1 'polypeptide(L)' 'MNKFMLASMLMSLAVVSLCMIWSQHRENHGKQSLANLALSWLLNRLP' A
#
# COMPACT_ATOMS: atom_id res chain seq x y z
N MET A 1 -7.69 5.84 33.31
CA MET A 1 -7.39 5.00 32.13
C MET A 1 -5.99 4.44 32.31
N ASN A 2 -5.85 3.12 32.41
CA ASN A 2 -4.58 2.50 32.81
C ASN A 2 -3.52 2.66 31.70
N LYS A 3 -2.28 3.02 32.06
CA LYS A 3 -1.18 3.26 31.08
C LYS A 3 -0.95 2.06 30.16
N PHE A 4 -1.16 0.86 30.68
CA PHE A 4 -1.09 -0.39 29.92
C PHE A 4 -2.16 -0.52 28.83
N MET A 5 -3.40 -0.07 29.07
CA MET A 5 -4.44 -0.05 28.03
C MET A 5 -4.11 0.93 26.92
N LEU A 6 -3.56 2.10 27.26
CA LEU A 6 -3.14 3.08 26.27
C LEU A 6 -2.02 2.51 25.38
N ALA A 7 -1.04 1.84 25.98
CA ALA A 7 0.05 1.20 25.24
C ALA A 7 -0.45 0.09 24.29
N SER A 8 -1.40 -0.75 24.72
CA SER A 8 -1.94 -1.81 23.88
C SER A 8 -2.76 -1.27 22.69
N MET A 9 -3.50 -0.19 22.91
CA MET A 9 -4.22 0.51 21.84
C MET A 9 -3.24 1.11 20.82
N LEU A 10 -2.17 1.75 21.27
CA LEU A 10 -1.15 2.33 20.39
C LEU A 10 -0.39 1.27 19.59
N MET A 11 -0.06 0.13 20.21
CA MET A 11 0.54 -1.00 19.46
C MET A 11 -0.40 -1.52 18.38
N SER A 12 -1.68 -1.68 18.69
CA SER A 12 -2.68 -2.13 17.72
C SER A 12 -2.81 -1.14 16.55
N LEU A 13 -2.83 0.16 16.86
CA LEU A 13 -2.88 1.22 15.84
C LEU A 13 -1.64 1.21 14.95
N ALA A 14 -0.45 1.02 15.53
CA ALA A 14 0.81 0.99 14.81
C ALA A 14 0.86 -0.20 13.84
N VAL A 15 0.44 -1.39 14.28
CA VAL A 15 0.39 -2.59 13.44
C VAL A 15 -0.57 -2.41 12.27
N VAL A 16 -1.80 -1.93 12.52
CA VAL A 16 -2.79 -1.69 11.47
C VAL A 16 -2.30 -0.64 10.47
N SER A 17 -1.69 0.44 10.95
CA SER A 17 -1.14 1.49 10.08
C SER A 17 0.00 0.96 9.20
N LEU A 18 0.89 0.14 9.77
CA LEU A 18 1.97 -0.49 9.00
C LEU A 18 1.43 -1.43 7.93
N CYS A 19 0.40 -2.22 8.26
CA CYS A 19 -0.27 -3.10 7.30
C CYS A 19 -0.97 -2.32 6.17
N MET A 20 -1.61 -1.20 6.50
CA MET A 20 -2.23 -0.33 5.47
C MET A 20 -1.18 0.29 4.56
N ILE A 21 -0.08 0.82 5.10
CA ILE A 21 1.03 1.36 4.30
C ILE A 21 1.61 0.28 3.40
N TRP A 22 1.84 -0.93 3.91
CA TRP A 22 2.35 -2.05 3.13
C TRP A 22 1.39 -2.48 2.01
N SER A 23 0.09 -2.57 2.31
CA SER A 23 -0.94 -2.89 1.30
C SER A 23 -1.01 -1.81 0.23
N GLN A 24 -0.99 -0.54 0.63
CA GLN A 24 -1.06 0.60 -0.29
C GLN A 24 0.21 0.72 -1.14
N HIS A 25 1.38 0.42 -0.59
CA HIS A 25 2.63 0.29 -1.33
C HIS A 25 2.53 -0.83 -2.37
N ARG A 26 2.08 -2.01 -1.99
CA ARG A 26 1.92 -3.15 -2.91
C ARG A 26 0.90 -2.86 -4.02
N GLU A 27 -0.21 -2.21 -3.68
CA GLU A 27 -1.20 -1.77 -4.66
C GLU A 27 -0.66 -0.69 -5.59
N ASN A 28 0.11 0.28 -5.09
CA ASN A 28 0.71 1.28 -5.96
C ASN A 28 1.74 0.67 -6.92
N HIS A 29 2.54 -0.29 -6.47
CA HIS A 29 3.46 -1.01 -7.36
C HIS A 29 2.72 -1.93 -8.36
N GLY A 30 1.62 -2.58 -7.94
CA GLY A 30 0.78 -3.39 -8.82
C GLY A 30 0.03 -2.56 -9.86
N LYS A 31 -0.54 -1.42 -9.46
CA LYS A 31 -1.25 -0.46 -10.32
C LYS A 31 -0.29 0.28 -11.24
N GLN A 32 0.89 0.68 -10.77
CA GLN A 32 1.97 1.20 -11.63
C GLN A 32 2.44 0.14 -12.61
N SER A 33 2.61 -1.12 -12.20
CA SER A 33 3.01 -2.20 -13.10
C SER A 33 1.96 -2.42 -14.20
N LEU A 34 0.67 -2.48 -13.86
CA LEU A 34 -0.41 -2.62 -14.84
C LEU A 34 -0.57 -1.38 -15.73
N ALA A 35 -0.48 -0.17 -15.17
CA ALA A 35 -0.53 1.06 -15.95
C ALA A 35 0.67 1.19 -16.89
N ASN A 36 1.86 0.80 -16.43
CA ASN A 36 3.09 0.84 -17.22
C ASN A 36 3.12 -0.27 -18.28
N LEU A 37 2.53 -1.45 -18.00
CA LEU A 37 2.29 -2.51 -18.99
C LEU A 37 1.27 -2.08 -20.04
N ALA A 38 0.15 -1.47 -19.63
CA ALA A 38 -0.87 -0.96 -20.54
C ALA A 38 -0.32 0.17 -21.42
N LEU A 39 0.43 1.10 -20.85
CA LEU A 39 1.10 2.18 -21.59
C LEU A 39 2.18 1.64 -22.54
N SER A 40 3.03 0.72 -22.08
CA SER A 40 4.06 0.09 -22.94
C SER A 40 3.44 -0.69 -24.08
N TRP A 41 2.33 -1.39 -23.84
CA TRP A 41 1.60 -2.11 -24.87
C TRP A 41 0.93 -1.18 -25.87
N LEU A 42 0.37 -0.05 -25.41
CA LEU A 42 -0.23 0.96 -26.29
C LEU A 42 0.82 1.67 -27.14
N LEU A 43 1.96 2.03 -26.54
CA LEU A 43 3.11 2.65 -27.23
C LEU A 43 3.72 1.71 -28.27
N ASN A 44 3.85 0.41 -27.97
CA ASN A 44 4.38 -0.58 -28.91
C ASN A 44 3.37 -0.96 -30.02
N ARG A 45 2.14 -0.41 -29.99
CA ARG A 45 1.12 -0.54 -31.03
C ARG A 45 0.93 0.72 -31.86
N LEU A 46 1.54 1.84 -31.50
CA LEU A 46 1.63 2.98 -32.41
C LEU A 46 2.81 2.77 -33.39
N PRO A 47 2.60 2.98 -34.70
CA PRO A 47 3.64 2.77 -35.73
C PRO A 47 4.79 3.78 -35.66
#